data_AF-A0A4U9I0V0-F1
#
_entry.id   AF-A0A4U9I0V0-F1
#
_cell.length_a   1.000
_cell.length_b   1.000
_cell.length_c   1.000
_cell.angle_alpha   90.00
_cell.angle_beta   90.00
_cell.angle_gamma   90.00
#
_symmetry.space_group_name_H-M   'P 1'
#
loop_
_entity.id
_entity.type
_entity.pdbx_description
1 polymer ?
#
loop_
_entity_poly.entity_id
_entity_poly.type
_entity_poly.pdbx_seq_one_letter_code
_entity_poly.pdbx_strand_id
1 'polypeptide(L)'
;MAQLQLIKQSSGILIPATPETSDFLHSKCKLGAVLEGEFRRVRNAALHRKYFSLLNLGFEYWEPAGGAITPSEKHIVRPVRPITWRNE
;
A
#
# COMPACT_ATOMS: atom_id res chain seq x y z
N MET A 1 14.67 5.56 -19.14
CA MET A 1 13.32 6.09 -19.42
C MET A 1 12.76 6.62 -18.10
N ALA A 2 12.27 7.86 -18.06
CA ALA A 2 11.68 8.43 -16.85
C ALA A 2 10.24 7.92 -16.70
N GLN A 3 9.89 7.37 -15.53
CA GLN A 3 8.55 6.88 -15.24
C GLN A 3 7.74 8.02 -14.61
N LEU A 4 6.86 8.65 -15.39
CA LEU A 4 5.99 9.73 -14.91
C LEU A 4 4.66 9.16 -14.45
N GLN A 5 4.21 9.58 -13.27
CA GLN A 5 2.90 9.18 -12.74
C GLN A 5 1.91 10.32 -12.94
N LEU A 6 0.82 10.03 -13.65
CA LEU A 6 -0.19 11.01 -14.02
C LEU A 6 -1.58 10.54 -13.58
N ILE A 7 -2.39 11.47 -13.08
CA ILE A 7 -3.78 11.24 -12.71
C ILE A 7 -4.68 11.85 -13.77
N LYS A 8 -5.58 11.04 -14.32
CA LYS A 8 -6.64 11.51 -15.21
C LYS A 8 -7.71 12.24 -14.40
N GLN A 9 -7.91 13.53 -14.66
CA GLN A 9 -9.06 14.28 -14.19
C GLN A 9 -10.27 14.10 -15.11
N SER A 10 -11.46 14.43 -14.59
CA SER A 10 -12.75 14.31 -15.30
C SER A 10 -12.80 15.11 -16.62
N SER A 11 -12.03 16.19 -16.73
CA SER A 11 -11.90 17.03 -17.92
C SER A 11 -11.00 16.44 -19.02
N GLY A 12 -10.50 15.21 -18.85
CA GLY A 12 -9.54 14.61 -19.79
C GLY A 12 -8.11 15.16 -19.65
N ILE A 13 -7.89 16.06 -18.70
CA ILE A 13 -6.58 16.62 -18.37
C ILE A 13 -5.80 15.62 -17.51
N LEU A 14 -4.50 15.47 -17.80
CA LEU A 14 -3.57 14.68 -17.02
C LEU A 14 -2.81 15.60 -16.06
N ILE A 15 -2.85 15.30 -14.76
CA ILE A 15 -2.14 16.06 -13.72
C ILE A 15 -1.00 15.21 -13.15
N PRO A 16 0.18 15.79 -12.86
CA PRO A 16 1.26 15.11 -12.15
C PRO A 16 0.78 14.52 -10.82
N ALA A 17 1.02 13.23 -10.60
CA ALA A 17 0.70 12.53 -9.36
C ALA A 17 1.76 12.72 -8.27
N THR A 18 3.02 12.98 -8.67
CA THR A 18 4.16 13.18 -7.79
C THR A 18 4.82 14.53 -8.05
N PRO A 19 5.41 15.17 -7.03
CA PRO A 19 6.13 16.44 -7.21
C PRO A 19 7.29 16.30 -8.20
N GLU A 20 7.99 15.16 -8.21
CA GLU A 20 9.04 14.85 -9.19
C GLU A 20 8.52 14.88 -10.65
N THR A 21 7.31 14.35 -10.89
CA THR A 21 6.67 14.41 -12.22
C THR A 21 6.31 15.85 -12.59
N SER A 22 5.86 16.65 -11.61
CA SER A 22 5.57 18.07 -11.80
C SER A 22 6.83 18.84 -12.19
N ASP A 23 7.92 18.65 -11.44
CA ASP A 23 9.20 19.30 -11.71
C ASP A 23 9.76 18.91 -13.07
N PHE A 24 9.62 17.65 -13.49
CA PHE A 24 10.00 17.21 -14.83
C PHE A 24 9.17 17.91 -15.91
N LEU A 25 7.85 17.98 -15.75
CA LEU A 25 6.97 18.66 -16.71
C LEU A 25 7.27 20.17 -16.80
N HIS A 26 7.54 20.84 -15.69
CA HIS A 26 7.83 22.27 -15.68
C HIS A 26 9.25 22.61 -16.15
N SER A 27 10.24 21.79 -15.83
CA SER A 27 11.65 22.09 -16.11
C SER A 27 12.13 21.58 -17.47
N LYS A 28 11.62 20.43 -17.94
CA LYS A 28 12.10 19.76 -19.15
C LYS A 28 11.16 19.90 -20.34
N CYS A 29 9.85 20.06 -20.10
CA CYS A 29 8.87 20.16 -21.18
C CYS A 29 8.47 21.62 -21.41
N LYS A 30 8.76 22.14 -22.61
CA LYS A 30 8.27 23.46 -23.02
C LYS A 30 6.78 23.40 -23.33
N LEU A 31 6.08 24.50 -23.08
CA LEU A 31 4.68 24.69 -23.51
C LEU A 31 4.60 24.49 -25.04
N GLY A 32 3.76 23.54 -25.48
CA GLY A 32 3.58 23.17 -26.89
C GLY A 32 4.44 22.01 -27.41
N ALA A 33 5.30 21.42 -26.58
CA ALA A 33 6.03 20.20 -26.95
C ALA A 33 5.09 18.97 -26.99
N VAL A 34 5.21 18.16 -28.03
CA VAL A 34 4.52 16.87 -28.13
C VAL A 34 5.26 15.85 -27.27
N LEU A 35 4.56 15.25 -26.31
CA LEU A 35 5.10 14.21 -25.44
C LEU A 35 4.53 12.86 -25.87
N GLU A 36 5.40 11.93 -26.23
CA GLU A 36 5.06 10.54 -26.52
C GLU A 36 5.49 9.67 -25.35
N GLY A 37 4.60 8.80 -24.87
CA GLY A 37 4.87 7.93 -23.73
C GLY A 37 3.91 6.77 -23.62
N GLU A 38 4.36 5.70 -23.00
CA GLU A 38 3.56 4.50 -22.74
C GLU A 38 2.78 4.66 -21.43
N PHE A 39 1.45 4.66 -21.50
CA PHE A 39 0.60 4.78 -20.32
C PHE A 39 0.19 3.41 -19.81
N ARG A 40 0.69 3.05 -18.63
CA ARG A 40 0.23 1.86 -17.90
C ARG A 40 -0.67 2.25 -16.74
N ARG A 41 -1.85 1.63 -16.65
CA ARG A 41 -2.75 1.81 -15.51
C ARG A 41 -2.14 1.16 -14.25
N VAL A 42 -1.79 2.00 -13.27
CA VAL A 42 -1.29 1.56 -11.96
C VAL A 42 -2.48 1.22 -11.05
N ARG A 43 -2.31 0.23 -10.17
CA ARG A 43 -3.32 -0.14 -9.16
C ARG A 43 -3.54 1.02 -8.18
N ASN A 44 -4.76 1.17 -7.68
CA ASN A 44 -5.09 2.22 -6.71
C ASN A 44 -4.49 1.86 -5.32
N ALA A 45 -3.30 2.40 -5.03
CA ALA A 45 -2.62 2.18 -3.75
C ALA A 45 -3.39 2.75 -2.54
N ALA A 46 -4.19 3.81 -2.74
CA ALA A 46 -4.99 4.39 -1.66
C ALA A 46 -6.12 3.45 -1.23
N LEU A 47 -6.75 2.74 -2.17
CA LEU A 47 -7.73 1.70 -1.85
C LEU A 47 -7.07 0.56 -1.06
N HIS A 48 -5.88 0.13 -1.48
CA HIS A 48 -5.14 -0.92 -0.78
C HIS A 48 -4.81 -0.53 0.66
N ARG A 49 -4.37 0.72 0.89
CA ARG A 49 -4.15 1.24 2.24
C ARG A 49 -5.41 1.20 3.09
N LYS A 50 -6.55 1.69 2.56
CA LYS A 50 -7.85 1.66 3.25
C LYS A 50 -8.31 0.24 3.57
N TYR A 51 -8.12 -0.69 2.64
CA TYR A 51 -8.44 -2.10 2.83
C TYR A 51 -7.64 -2.71 4.00
N PHE A 52 -6.33 -2.49 4.03
CA PHE A 52 -5.48 -2.97 5.12
C PHE A 52 -5.80 -2.31 6.46
N SER A 53 -6.16 -1.02 6.48
CA SER A 53 -6.65 -0.37 7.71
C SER A 53 -7.89 -1.05 8.28
N LEU A 54 -8.83 -1.48 7.42
CA LEU A 54 -10.04 -2.17 7.86
C LEU A 54 -9.73 -3.58 8.40
N LEU A 55 -8.80 -4.31 7.76
CA LEU A 55 -8.35 -5.60 8.27
C LEU A 55 -7.69 -5.47 9.64
N ASN A 56 -6.84 -4.46 9.84
CA ASN A 56 -6.22 -4.20 11.14
C ASN A 56 -7.28 -3.87 12.19
N LEU A 57 -8.27 -3.05 11.87
CA LEU A 57 -9.37 -2.74 12.78
C LEU A 57 -10.16 -4.02 13.16
N GLY A 58 -10.45 -4.87 12.18
CA GLY A 58 -11.09 -6.16 12.42
C GLY A 58 -10.24 -7.08 13.29
N PHE A 59 -8.93 -7.10 13.10
CA PHE A 59 -7.99 -7.86 13.94
C PHE A 59 -7.94 -7.35 15.37
N GLU A 60 -7.93 -6.02 15.58
CA GLU A 60 -7.92 -5.40 16.91
C GLU A 60 -9.22 -5.60 17.67
N TYR A 61 -10.38 -5.55 16.99
CA TYR A 61 -11.70 -5.71 17.61
C TYR A 61 -12.16 -7.16 17.75
N TRP A 62 -11.54 -8.09 17.03
CA TRP A 62 -11.93 -9.49 17.07
C TRP A 62 -11.07 -10.24 18.08
N GLU A 63 -11.66 -10.52 19.25
CA GLU A 63 -11.13 -11.53 20.15
C GLU A 63 -11.52 -12.92 19.63
N PRO A 64 -10.57 -13.87 19.48
CA PRO A 64 -10.91 -15.21 19.05
C PRO A 64 -11.78 -15.87 20.14
N ALA A 65 -13.08 -16.03 19.86
CA ALA A 65 -13.97 -16.85 20.67
C ALA A 65 -13.54 -18.32 20.52
N GLY A 66 -12.61 -18.75 21.39
CA GLY A 66 -12.16 -20.12 21.65
C GLY A 66 -12.31 -21.13 20.52
N GLY A 67 -11.26 -21.31 19.72
CA GLY A 67 -11.25 -22.39 18.72
C GLY A 67 -10.16 -22.39 17.66
N ALA A 68 -9.21 -21.46 17.67
CA ALA A 68 -8.16 -21.40 16.63
C ALA A 68 -7.20 -22.62 16.63
N ILE A 69 -7.21 -23.42 17.70
CA ILE A 69 -6.45 -24.66 17.82
C ILE A 69 -7.40 -25.69 18.43
N THR A 70 -7.81 -26.68 17.64
CA THR A 70 -8.52 -27.85 18.18
C THR A 70 -7.62 -28.57 19.19
N PRO A 71 -8.15 -29.29 20.20
CA PRO A 71 -7.33 -30.03 21.15
C PRO A 71 -6.28 -30.92 20.46
N SER A 72 -6.61 -31.44 19.27
CA SER A 72 -5.75 -32.23 18.40
C SER A 72 -4.58 -31.44 17.81
N GLU A 73 -4.69 -30.15 17.56
CA GLU A 73 -3.65 -29.32 16.94
C GLU A 73 -2.66 -28.72 17.95
N LYS A 74 -2.98 -28.77 19.25
CA LYS A 74 -2.12 -28.24 20.34
C LYS A 74 -0.73 -28.88 20.41
N HIS A 75 -0.55 -30.12 19.94
CA HIS A 75 0.75 -30.81 19.96
C HIS A 75 1.68 -30.39 18.81
N ILE A 76 1.15 -29.71 17.79
CA ILE A 76 1.89 -29.31 16.58
C ILE A 76 2.42 -27.88 16.74
N VAL A 77 1.70 -27.04 17.47
CA VAL A 77 2.09 -25.65 17.71
C VAL A 77 3.19 -25.59 18.77
N ARG A 78 4.38 -25.11 18.40
CA ARG A 78 5.46 -24.87 19.37
C ARG A 78 5.01 -23.76 20.33
N PRO A 79 5.04 -23.97 21.66
CA PRO A 79 4.78 -22.90 22.60
C PRO A 79 5.87 -21.84 22.44
N VAL A 80 5.47 -20.60 22.11
CA VAL A 80 6.35 -19.44 22.21
C VAL A 80 6.68 -19.28 23.70
N ARG A 81 7.92 -19.60 24.09
CA ARG A 81 8.36 -19.42 25.47
C ARG A 81 8.33 -17.92 25.80
N PRO A 82 7.79 -17.50 26.95
CA PRO A 82 7.91 -16.11 27.38
C PRO A 82 9.40 -15.77 27.54
N ILE A 83 9.83 -14.63 26.99
CA ILE A 83 11.14 -14.06 27.29
C ILE A 83 11.10 -13.62 28.75
N THR A 84 11.63 -14.46 29.64
CA THR A 84 11.88 -14.05 31.02
C THR A 84 13.15 -13.22 31.02
N TRP A 85 13.02 -11.89 31.15
CA TRP A 85 14.15 -11.05 31.50
C TRP A 85 14.56 -11.40 32.93
N ARG A 86 15.70 -12.10 33.06
CA ARG A 86 16.37 -12.29 34.34
C ARG A 86 17.01 -10.96 34.71
N ASN A 87 16.44 -10.27 35.69
CA ASN A 87 17.12 -9.18 36.37
C ASN A 87 17.99 -9.82 37.47
N GLU A 88 19.31 -9.79 37.28
CA GLU A 88 20.30 -9.88 38.35
C GLU A 88 20.64 -8.48 38.85
#